data_AF-U4UB43-F1
#
_entry.id   AF-U4UB43-F1
#
_cell.length_a   1.000
_cell.length_b   1.000
_cell.length_c   1.000
_cell.angle_alpha   90.00
_cell.angle_beta   90.00
_cell.angle_gamma   90.00
#
_symmetry.space_group_name_H-M   'P 1'
#
loop_
_entity.id
_entity.type
_entity.pdbx_description
1 polymer ?
#
loop_
_entity_poly.entity_id
_entity_poly.type
_entity_poly.pdbx_seq_one_letter_code
_entity_poly.pdbx_strand_id
1 'polypeptide(L)' 'MAIDAPWFVRNSQIYRDLEWEPLREFLTRKAAEDFEEAGRHSNEELRNLVNYTPEDLVKKRPRHQPAQ' A
#
# COMPACT_ATOMS: atom_id res chain seq x y z
N MET A 1 31.24 28.01 -2.72
CA MET A 1 31.06 26.81 -3.58
C MET A 1 30.25 25.82 -2.77
N ALA A 2 29.10 25.36 -3.27
CA ALA A 2 28.27 24.36 -2.59
C ALA A 2 28.81 22.97 -2.93
N ILE A 3 29.90 22.56 -2.26
CA ILE A 3 30.61 21.30 -2.54
C ILE A 3 29.99 20.13 -1.74
N ASP A 4 29.28 20.44 -0.65
CA ASP A 4 28.72 19.45 0.28
C ASP A 4 27.19 19.28 0.18
N ALA A 5 26.55 19.85 -0.85
CA ALA A 5 25.12 19.69 -1.03
C ALA A 5 24.81 18.27 -1.59
N PRO A 6 23.92 17.49 -0.96
CA PRO A 6 23.53 16.20 -1.50
C PRO A 6 22.83 16.39 -2.86
N TRP A 7 23.19 15.54 -3.84
CA TRP A 7 22.60 15.56 -5.19
C TRP A 7 21.15 15.06 -5.24
N PHE A 8 20.58 14.71 -4.08
CA PHE A 8 19.23 14.20 -3.93
C PHE A 8 18.53 14.88 -2.75
N VAL A 9 17.20 14.95 -2.82
CA VAL A 9 16.36 15.42 -1.73
C VAL A 9 15.77 14.21 -1.02
N ARG A 10 15.76 14.20 0.32
CA ARG A 10 15.11 13.11 1.06
C ARG A 10 13.60 13.31 1.03
N ASN A 11 12.84 12.23 0.90
CA ASN A 11 11.38 12.28 0.96
C ASN A 11 10.87 12.98 2.23
N SER A 12 11.55 12.82 3.37
CA SER A 12 11.18 13.51 4.61
C SER A 12 11.28 15.04 4.52
N GLN A 13 12.20 15.57 3.74
CA GLN A 13 12.32 17.02 3.49
C GLN A 13 11.18 17.48 2.58
N ILE A 14 10.88 16.73 1.52
CA ILE A 14 9.76 17.03 0.61
C ILE A 14 8.43 17.06 1.38
N TYR A 15 8.15 16.03 2.17
CA TYR A 15 6.91 15.93 2.95
C TYR A 15 6.79 17.04 3.98
N ARG A 16 7.87 17.37 4.69
CA ARG A 16 7.87 18.47 5.66
C ARG A 16 7.67 19.82 4.99
N ASP A 17 8.40 20.08 3.90
CA ASP A 17 8.43 21.41 3.28
C ASP A 17 7.16 21.69 2.46
N LEU A 18 6.47 20.65 1.95
CA LEU A 18 5.16 20.74 1.29
C LEU A 18 3.98 20.50 2.24
N GLU A 19 4.23 20.24 3.52
CA GLU A 19 3.23 19.80 4.50
C GLU A 19 2.38 18.61 4.01
N TRP A 20 3.00 17.74 3.21
CA TRP A 20 2.34 16.58 2.62
C TRP A 20 2.36 15.38 3.57
N GLU A 21 1.24 14.70 3.65
CA GLU A 21 1.15 13.40 4.29
C GLU A 21 2.04 12.40 3.53
N PRO A 22 2.90 11.63 4.23
CA PRO A 22 3.64 10.54 3.63
C PRO A 22 2.69 9.58 2.89
N LEU A 23 3.03 9.21 1.66
CA LEU A 23 2.17 8.37 0.80
C LEU A 23 1.72 7.08 1.51
N ARG A 24 2.59 6.49 2.34
CA ARG A 24 2.27 5.29 3.12
C ARG A 24 1.13 5.54 4.11
N GLU A 25 1.13 6.67 4.79
CA GLU A 25 0.09 7.03 5.77
C GLU A 25 -1.22 7.30 5.05
N PHE A 26 -1.18 8.07 3.96
CA PHE A 26 -2.33 8.30 3.09
C PHE A 26 -2.96 6.99 2.59
N LEU A 27 -2.15 6.08 2.03
CA LEU A 27 -2.64 4.79 1.54
C LEU A 27 -3.21 3.92 2.67
N THR A 28 -2.60 3.97 3.85
CA THR A 28 -3.09 3.21 5.01
C THR A 28 -4.45 3.74 5.48
N ARG A 29 -4.59 5.06 5.61
CA ARG A 29 -5.86 5.70 5.98
C ARG A 29 -6.93 5.42 4.94
N LYS A 30 -6.61 5.63 3.66
CA LYS A 30 -7.56 5.43 2.56
C LYS A 30 -8.04 3.99 2.48
N ALA A 31 -7.13 3.02 2.63
CA ALA A 31 -7.49 1.62 2.69
C ALA A 31 -8.42 1.33 3.88
N ALA A 32 -8.11 1.84 5.08
CA ALA A 32 -8.95 1.64 6.26
C ALA A 32 -10.37 2.19 6.07
N GLU A 33 -10.50 3.39 5.50
CA GLU A 33 -11.79 4.00 5.15
C GLU A 33 -12.58 3.12 4.16
N ASP A 34 -11.93 2.68 3.08
CA ASP A 34 -12.56 1.85 2.05
C ASP A 34 -13.02 0.49 2.60
N PHE A 35 -12.22 -0.14 3.48
CA PHE A 35 -12.60 -1.39 4.15
C PHE A 35 -13.73 -1.22 5.17
N GLU A 36 -13.76 -0.11 5.91
CA GLU A 36 -14.90 0.21 6.80
C GLU A 36 -16.19 0.41 6.00
N GLU A 37 -16.12 1.14 4.88
CA GLU A 37 -17.26 1.36 4.00
C GLU A 37 -17.76 0.03 3.40
N ALA A 38 -16.85 -0.80 2.89
CA ALA A 38 -17.18 -2.12 2.37
C ALA A 38 -17.82 -3.02 3.44
N GLY A 39 -17.38 -2.94 4.70
CA GLY A 39 -17.96 -3.70 5.81
C GLY A 39 -19.39 -3.29 6.17
N ARG A 40 -19.79 -2.04 5.88
CA ARG A 40 -21.16 -1.54 6.12
C ARG A 40 -22.06 -1.64 4.89
N HIS A 41 -21.52 -2.02 3.73
CA HIS A 41 -22.23 -2.04 2.45
C HIS A 41 -23.50 -2.93 2.47
N SER A 42 -24.55 -2.59 1.72
CA SER A 42 -25.81 -3.37 1.72
C SER A 42 -25.67 -4.76 1.08
N ASN A 43 -24.75 -4.91 0.14
CA ASN A 43 -24.41 -6.17 -0.52
C ASN A 43 -23.55 -7.07 0.39
N GLU A 44 -24.07 -8.26 0.69
CA GLU A 44 -23.44 -9.28 1.54
C GLU A 44 -22.11 -9.79 0.98
N GLU A 45 -22.00 -9.96 -0.34
CA GLU A 45 -20.76 -10.43 -0.99
C GLU A 45 -19.60 -9.44 -0.77
N LEU A 46 -19.90 -8.13 -0.82
CA LEU A 46 -18.89 -7.09 -0.59
C LEU A 46 -18.44 -7.06 0.88
N ARG A 47 -19.33 -7.36 1.83
CA ARG A 47 -18.96 -7.50 3.24
C ARG A 47 -18.07 -8.72 3.48
N ASN A 48 -18.40 -9.84 2.83
CA ASN A 48 -17.63 -11.08 2.97
C ASN A 48 -16.19 -10.92 2.44
N LEU A 49 -15.98 -10.10 1.41
CA LEU A 49 -14.65 -9.80 0.86
C LEU A 49 -13.74 -9.01 1.81
N VAL A 50 -14.29 -8.26 2.78
CA VAL A 50 -13.48 -7.54 3.78
C VAL A 50 -12.74 -8.50 4.70
N ASN A 51 -13.34 -9.65 5.02
CA ASN A 51 -12.79 -10.68 5.90
C ASN A 51 -11.93 -11.69 5.14
N TYR A 52 -11.03 -11.23 4.26
CA TYR A 52 -10.11 -12.14 3.58
C TYR A 52 -8.91 -12.48 4.49
N THR A 53 -8.63 -13.77 4.62
CA THR A 53 -7.44 -14.30 5.30
C THR A 53 -6.30 -14.43 4.28
N PRO A 54 -5.16 -13.74 4.46
CA PRO A 54 -4.04 -13.81 3.52
C PRO A 54 -3.41 -15.20 3.44
N GLU A 55 -3.69 -16.10 4.39
CA GLU A 55 -3.29 -17.50 4.34
C GLU A 55 -3.79 -18.23 3.07
N ASP A 56 -4.91 -17.80 2.49
CA ASP A 56 -5.48 -18.41 1.28
C ASP A 56 -4.68 -18.08 0.00
N LEU A 57 -3.77 -17.11 0.07
CA LEU A 57 -3.02 -16.59 -1.08
C LEU A 57 -1.63 -17.20 -1.24
N VAL A 58 -1.18 -18.06 -0.33
CA VAL A 58 0.12 -18.77 -0.45
C VAL A 58 0.03 -19.93 -1.45
N LYS A 59 -0.63 -19.73 -2.59
CA LYS A 59 -0.43 -20.57 -3.78
C LYS A 59 0.85 -20.09 -4.45
N LYS A 60 1.96 -20.80 -4.19
CA LYS A 60 3.22 -20.60 -4.91
C LYS A 60 2.93 -20.67 -6.41
N ARG A 61 3.20 -19.57 -7.11
CA ARG A 61 3.07 -19.52 -8.57
C ARG A 61 4.00 -20.60 -9.16
N PRO A 62 3.57 -21.35 -10.20
CA PRO A 62 4.44 -22.29 -10.88
C PRO A 62 5.71 -21.57 -11.32
N ARG A 63 6.87 -22.04 -10.85
CA ARG A 63 8.15 -21.59 -11.41
C ARG A 63 8.32 -22.33 -12.73
N HIS A 64 8.54 -21.60 -13.82
CA HIS A 64 9.00 -22.22 -15.07
C HIS A 64 10.27 -23.01 -14.76
N GLN A 65 10.20 -24.33 -14.84
CA GLN A 65 11.40 -25.15 -14.90
C GLN A 65 11.88 -25.16 -16.35
N PRO A 66 13.17 -24.92 -16.64
CA PRO A 66 13.69 -25.16 -17.97
C PRO A 66 13.52 -26.66 -18.28
N ALA A 67 12.99 -26.97 -19.46
CA ALA A 67 12.90 -28.33 -19.97
C ALA A 67 14.32 -28.92 -20.09
N GLN A 68 14.49 -30.17 -19.64
CA GLN A 68 15.72 -30.95 -19.78
C GLN A 68 15.92 -31.43 -21.22
#